data_AF-A0A6J8BAP9-F1
#
_entry.id   AF-A0A6J8BAP9-F1
#
_cell.length_a   1.000
_cell.length_b   1.000
_cell.length_c   1.000
_cell.angle_alpha   90.00
_cell.angle_beta   90.00
_cell.angle_gamma   90.00
#
_symmetry.space_group_name_H-M   'P 1'
#
loop_
_entity.id
_entity.type
_entity.pdbx_description
1 polymer ?
#
loop_
_entity_poly.entity_id
_entity_poly.type
_entity_poly.pdbx_seq_one_letter_code
_entity_poly.pdbx_strand_id
1 'polypeptide(L)'
;MPGDSNQKGVKTVQTMLAAKKPGANESSKEKPSKQNKRTHSDVADESLECHDSMTSIQSTLSEIKKALQVTVTKDDLSSAISGLVQQKDLKDIVTNIVKQLLLTFEKNLSEKVEAKVRETTGKLQDQMDSLMIDNENLRERVRAKDKTIERLEEQVNDNNNRAIEAIKLGNYNEQYSRKHNIRMLNYPERPNEVLRDEFVNMVKKELKVDIKPDDVQAIHRIPGKEGHIKPVIVKVLILT
;
A
#
# COMPACT_ATOMS: atom_id res chain seq x y z
N MET A 1 13.59 20.57 19.37
CA MET A 1 13.77 19.10 19.43
C MET A 1 13.05 18.51 18.23
N PRO A 2 13.77 17.97 17.24
CA PRO A 2 13.25 17.57 15.94
C PRO A 2 12.85 16.10 15.90
N GLY A 3 11.94 15.74 14.99
CA GLY A 3 11.56 14.37 14.68
C GLY A 3 11.19 14.25 13.22
N ASP A 4 12.20 14.03 12.38
CA ASP A 4 12.08 13.61 10.98
C ASP A 4 11.52 12.18 10.90
N SER A 5 10.64 11.92 9.93
CA SER A 5 10.45 10.57 9.40
C SER A 5 10.17 10.61 7.90
N ASN A 6 11.26 10.37 7.20
CA ASN A 6 11.49 10.12 5.79
C ASN A 6 10.98 8.71 5.41
N GLN A 7 10.17 8.54 4.37
CA GLN A 7 10.09 7.26 3.67
C GLN A 7 10.04 7.42 2.15
N LYS A 8 11.04 6.79 1.53
CA LYS A 8 11.34 6.69 0.10
C LYS A 8 10.59 5.49 -0.51
N GLY A 9 10.11 5.70 -1.73
CA GLY A 9 10.40 4.87 -2.92
C GLY A 9 9.86 3.43 -2.99
N VAL A 10 9.06 3.17 -4.03
CA VAL A 10 9.06 1.89 -4.74
C VAL A 10 9.08 2.15 -6.25
N LYS A 11 10.17 1.73 -6.90
CA LYS A 11 10.30 1.49 -8.35
C LYS A 11 10.25 -0.02 -8.58
N THR A 12 9.65 -0.46 -9.70
CA THR A 12 9.85 -1.72 -10.49
C THR A 12 8.49 -2.15 -11.09
N VAL A 13 8.28 -2.80 -12.25
CA VAL A 13 9.06 -3.50 -13.30
C VAL A 13 8.08 -3.65 -14.50
N GLN A 14 8.40 -3.18 -15.72
CA GLN A 14 8.87 -3.96 -16.88
C GLN A 14 7.85 -4.92 -17.53
N THR A 15 7.48 -4.64 -18.79
CA THR A 15 7.06 -5.62 -19.82
C THR A 15 7.28 -4.96 -21.19
N MET A 16 8.39 -5.21 -21.90
CA MET A 16 8.66 -6.36 -22.79
C MET A 16 7.72 -6.42 -24.01
N LEU A 17 8.11 -5.74 -25.10
CA LEU A 17 7.67 -6.03 -26.47
C LEU A 17 8.91 -6.00 -27.38
N ALA A 18 9.50 -7.18 -27.60
CA ALA A 18 10.55 -7.40 -28.59
C ALA A 18 9.95 -8.21 -29.74
N ALA A 19 9.82 -7.57 -30.90
CA ALA A 19 9.50 -8.23 -32.16
C ALA A 19 10.81 -8.73 -32.79
N LYS A 20 10.95 -10.03 -33.02
CA LYS A 20 12.05 -10.63 -33.77
C LYS A 20 11.51 -11.53 -34.87
N LYS A 21 11.61 -11.07 -36.11
CA LYS A 21 11.60 -11.90 -37.32
C LYS A 21 13.02 -12.46 -37.55
N PRO A 22 13.12 -13.62 -38.21
CA PRO A 22 13.96 -13.77 -39.40
C PRO A 22 13.09 -14.28 -40.57
N GLY A 23 13.28 -13.86 -41.83
CA GLY A 23 14.46 -14.09 -42.68
C GLY A 23 14.26 -15.43 -43.39
N ALA A 24 13.85 -15.54 -44.66
CA ALA A 24 14.50 -15.17 -45.94
C ALA A 24 14.97 -16.44 -46.69
N ASN A 25 14.94 -16.35 -48.04
CA ASN A 25 15.59 -17.20 -49.06
C ASN A 25 14.92 -18.54 -49.42
N GLU A 26 14.93 -19.02 -50.67
CA GLU A 26 15.35 -18.55 -52.01
C GLU A 26 14.98 -19.69 -52.99
N SER A 27 14.72 -19.35 -54.27
CA SER A 27 15.15 -20.04 -55.53
C SER A 27 14.90 -21.57 -55.68
N SER A 28 14.75 -22.23 -56.83
CA SER A 28 15.18 -22.04 -58.22
C SER A 28 14.38 -22.97 -59.15
N LYS A 29 14.32 -22.57 -60.41
CA LYS A 29 14.10 -23.35 -61.65
C LYS A 29 14.67 -24.78 -61.65
N GLU A 30 14.04 -25.70 -62.41
CA GLU A 30 14.71 -26.47 -63.50
C GLU A 30 13.73 -27.42 -64.27
N LYS A 31 13.50 -27.11 -65.55
CA LYS A 31 13.46 -28.10 -66.67
C LYS A 31 14.94 -28.33 -67.09
N PRO A 32 15.38 -29.34 -67.89
CA PRO A 32 14.68 -30.10 -68.95
C PRO A 32 15.13 -31.60 -69.05
N SER A 33 14.71 -32.42 -70.02
CA SER A 33 15.51 -32.81 -71.22
C SER A 33 14.86 -34.09 -71.80
N LYS A 34 14.44 -34.13 -73.08
CA LYS A 34 15.16 -34.39 -74.34
C LYS A 34 15.52 -35.87 -74.60
N GLN A 35 15.16 -36.29 -75.83
CA GLN A 35 15.92 -37.11 -76.78
C GLN A 35 15.88 -38.65 -76.67
N ASN A 36 15.34 -39.31 -77.72
CA ASN A 36 16.07 -40.02 -78.79
C ASN A 36 15.06 -40.90 -79.57
N LYS A 37 14.87 -40.84 -80.90
CA LYS A 37 15.74 -41.05 -82.08
C LYS A 37 16.27 -42.49 -82.27
N ARG A 38 16.06 -42.97 -83.51
CA ARG A 38 16.71 -44.05 -84.30
C ARG A 38 15.88 -45.33 -84.47
N THR A 39 15.43 -45.75 -85.66
CA THR A 39 16.02 -46.01 -87.01
C THR A 39 16.66 -47.40 -87.16
N HIS A 40 16.43 -47.97 -88.35
CA HIS A 40 16.98 -49.20 -88.97
C HIS A 40 16.28 -50.51 -88.58
N SER A 41 16.05 -51.47 -89.48
CA SER A 41 16.71 -51.77 -90.77
C SER A 41 15.84 -52.60 -91.71
N ASP A 42 16.23 -52.54 -92.98
CA ASP A 42 15.79 -53.25 -94.18
C ASP A 42 15.81 -54.80 -94.17
N VAL A 43 15.35 -55.34 -95.31
CA VAL A 43 15.60 -56.66 -95.96
C VAL A 43 14.43 -57.66 -95.78
N ALA A 44 13.52 -57.82 -96.77
CA ALA A 44 13.59 -58.64 -98.01
C ALA A 44 13.77 -60.15 -97.70
N ASP A 45 13.13 -61.14 -98.32
CA ASP A 45 12.26 -61.27 -99.49
C ASP A 45 11.61 -62.68 -99.44
N GLU A 46 10.56 -62.86 -100.25
CA GLU A 46 10.00 -64.08 -100.83
C GLU A 46 9.15 -65.12 -100.07
N SER A 47 8.05 -65.43 -100.78
CA SER A 47 7.29 -66.69 -100.88
C SER A 47 6.08 -66.85 -99.96
N LEU A 48 4.91 -66.33 -100.36
CA LEU A 48 3.90 -67.03 -101.18
C LEU A 48 3.40 -68.35 -100.55
N GLU A 49 2.64 -68.20 -99.47
CA GLU A 49 1.41 -68.94 -99.15
C GLU A 49 0.84 -68.30 -97.86
N CYS A 50 -0.49 -68.29 -97.65
CA CYS A 50 -1.16 -67.84 -96.42
C CYS A 50 -1.61 -66.35 -96.32
N HIS A 51 -2.43 -65.91 -97.28
CA HIS A 51 -3.08 -64.58 -97.28
C HIS A 51 -4.25 -64.44 -96.26
N ASP A 52 -4.65 -65.51 -95.55
CA ASP A 52 -5.74 -65.49 -94.55
C ASP A 52 -5.25 -65.33 -93.08
N SER A 53 -4.01 -65.70 -92.78
CA SER A 53 -3.43 -65.57 -91.44
C SER A 53 -3.10 -64.11 -91.09
N MET A 54 -2.67 -63.32 -92.08
CA MET A 54 -2.21 -61.94 -91.86
C MET A 54 -3.36 -60.97 -91.54
N THR A 55 -4.54 -61.20 -92.13
CA THR A 55 -5.78 -60.48 -91.82
C THR A 55 -6.27 -60.77 -90.40
N SER A 56 -6.12 -62.02 -89.94
CA SER A 56 -6.43 -62.42 -88.56
C SER A 56 -5.47 -61.79 -87.55
N ILE A 57 -4.17 -61.72 -87.86
CA ILE A 57 -3.15 -61.08 -87.01
C ILE A 57 -3.35 -59.56 -86.96
N GLN A 58 -3.70 -58.91 -88.06
CA GLN A 58 -4.03 -57.48 -88.07
C GLN A 58 -5.33 -57.17 -87.32
N SER A 59 -6.32 -58.06 -87.38
CA SER A 59 -7.56 -57.97 -86.60
C SER A 59 -7.26 -58.08 -85.09
N THR A 60 -6.52 -59.11 -84.69
CA THR A 60 -6.15 -59.33 -83.27
C THR A 60 -5.23 -58.23 -82.73
N LEU A 61 -4.29 -57.71 -83.52
CA LEU A 61 -3.50 -56.53 -83.13
C LEU A 61 -4.37 -55.27 -83.01
N SER A 62 -5.36 -55.10 -83.88
CA SER A 62 -6.32 -53.99 -83.79
C SER A 62 -7.22 -54.11 -82.57
N GLU A 63 -7.64 -55.33 -82.21
CA GLU A 63 -8.39 -55.62 -80.99
C GLU A 63 -7.55 -55.40 -79.73
N ILE A 64 -6.30 -55.88 -79.69
CA ILE A 64 -5.37 -55.63 -78.57
C ILE A 64 -5.09 -54.14 -78.43
N LYS A 65 -4.91 -53.41 -79.54
CA LYS A 65 -4.74 -51.95 -79.54
C LYS A 65 -6.00 -51.25 -79.04
N LYS A 66 -7.19 -51.70 -79.42
CA LYS A 66 -8.47 -51.19 -78.89
C LYS A 66 -8.63 -51.48 -77.40
N ALA A 67 -8.25 -52.68 -76.96
CA ALA A 67 -8.29 -53.10 -75.55
C ALA A 67 -7.30 -52.32 -74.68
N LEU A 68 -6.09 -52.02 -75.20
CA LEU A 68 -5.09 -51.16 -74.55
C LEU A 68 -5.45 -49.67 -74.62
N GLN A 69 -6.29 -49.24 -75.56
CA GLN A 69 -6.87 -47.89 -75.53
C GLN A 69 -7.98 -47.74 -74.48
N VAL A 70 -8.56 -48.86 -74.04
CA VAL A 70 -9.54 -48.95 -72.95
C VAL A 70 -8.86 -49.11 -71.58
N THR A 71 -7.57 -49.45 -71.52
CA THR A 71 -6.83 -49.42 -70.25
C THR A 71 -6.58 -47.99 -69.78
N VAL A 72 -7.15 -47.68 -68.60
CA VAL A 72 -7.01 -46.48 -67.77
C VAL A 72 -6.28 -45.33 -68.46
N THR A 73 -7.07 -44.42 -69.04
CA THR A 73 -6.50 -43.23 -69.65
C THR A 73 -6.01 -42.26 -68.58
N LYS A 74 -5.07 -41.39 -68.96
CA LYS A 74 -4.58 -40.31 -68.10
C LYS A 74 -5.72 -39.40 -67.61
N ASP A 75 -6.79 -39.32 -68.39
CA ASP A 75 -7.99 -38.54 -68.08
C ASP A 75 -8.86 -39.23 -67.01
N ASP A 76 -8.95 -40.57 -67.01
CA ASP A 76 -9.61 -41.34 -65.94
C ASP A 76 -8.88 -41.17 -64.60
N LEU A 77 -7.54 -41.19 -64.62
CA LEU A 77 -6.70 -40.91 -63.45
C LEU A 77 -6.85 -39.46 -62.97
N SER A 78 -6.92 -38.50 -63.89
CA SER A 78 -7.14 -37.08 -63.57
C SER A 78 -8.53 -36.85 -62.95
N SER A 79 -9.56 -37.52 -63.45
CA SER A 79 -10.92 -37.50 -62.91
C SER A 79 -11.00 -38.15 -61.52
N ALA A 80 -10.34 -39.29 -61.31
CA ALA A 80 -10.26 -39.92 -60.00
C ALA A 80 -9.51 -39.05 -58.98
N ILE A 81 -8.42 -38.38 -59.38
CA ILE A 81 -7.66 -37.45 -58.52
C ILE A 81 -8.47 -36.21 -58.17
N SER A 82 -9.24 -35.66 -59.11
CA SER A 82 -10.12 -34.51 -58.86
C SER A 82 -11.39 -34.88 -58.08
N GLY A 83 -11.79 -36.15 -58.08
CA GLY A 83 -12.85 -36.70 -57.22
C GLY A 83 -12.39 -37.08 -55.80
N LEU A 84 -11.11 -37.40 -55.59
CA LEU A 84 -10.63 -37.91 -54.30
C LEU A 84 -10.53 -36.83 -53.21
N VAL A 85 -10.19 -35.60 -53.59
CA VAL A 85 -10.12 -34.44 -52.68
C VAL A 85 -10.45 -33.17 -53.46
N GLN A 86 -11.69 -32.70 -53.35
CA GLN A 86 -11.99 -31.36 -53.87
C GLN A 86 -11.37 -30.32 -52.94
N GLN A 87 -10.68 -29.33 -53.52
CA GLN A 87 -10.08 -28.22 -52.77
C GLN A 87 -11.13 -27.47 -51.91
N LYS A 88 -12.40 -27.58 -52.27
CA LYS A 88 -13.56 -27.08 -51.52
C LYS A 88 -13.75 -27.79 -50.19
N ASP A 89 -13.69 -29.12 -50.16
CA ASP A 89 -13.84 -29.93 -48.93
C ASP A 89 -12.69 -29.65 -47.96
N LEU A 90 -11.47 -29.52 -48.49
CA LEU A 90 -10.30 -29.16 -47.69
C LEU A 90 -10.45 -27.77 -47.06
N LYS A 91 -10.99 -26.81 -47.82
CA LYS A 91 -11.25 -25.44 -47.36
C LYS A 91 -12.32 -25.43 -46.26
N ASP A 92 -13.38 -26.22 -46.40
CA ASP A 92 -14.45 -26.31 -45.42
C ASP A 92 -13.97 -26.96 -44.11
N ILE A 93 -13.15 -28.01 -44.20
CA ILE A 93 -12.50 -28.65 -43.05
C ILE A 93 -11.59 -27.65 -42.31
N VAL A 94 -10.70 -26.97 -43.03
CA VAL A 94 -9.80 -25.97 -42.43
C VAL A 94 -10.59 -24.84 -41.79
N THR A 95 -11.65 -24.36 -42.46
CA THR A 95 -12.50 -23.29 -41.93
C THR A 95 -13.22 -23.72 -40.65
N ASN A 96 -13.72 -24.96 -40.58
CA ASN A 96 -14.34 -25.52 -39.38
C ASN A 96 -13.35 -25.67 -38.23
N ILE A 97 -12.14 -26.18 -38.50
CA ILE A 97 -11.09 -26.33 -37.49
C ILE A 97 -10.69 -24.96 -36.92
N VAL A 98 -10.46 -23.96 -37.78
CA VAL A 98 -10.11 -22.60 -37.35
C VAL A 98 -11.23 -21.95 -36.54
N LYS A 99 -12.50 -22.12 -36.97
CA LYS A 99 -13.66 -21.63 -36.20
C LYS A 99 -13.75 -22.28 -34.82
N GLN A 100 -13.58 -23.60 -34.73
CA GLN A 100 -13.57 -24.30 -33.44
C GLN A 100 -12.43 -23.82 -32.55
N LEU A 101 -11.23 -23.63 -33.10
CA LEU A 101 -10.07 -23.10 -32.37
C LEU A 101 -10.34 -21.70 -31.83
N LEU A 102 -10.89 -20.80 -32.64
CA LEU A 102 -11.24 -19.45 -32.22
C LEU A 102 -12.32 -19.45 -31.13
N LEU A 103 -13.38 -20.24 -31.28
CA LEU A 103 -14.43 -20.37 -30.27
C LEU A 103 -13.89 -20.94 -28.96
N THR A 104 -13.02 -21.95 -29.04
CA THR A 104 -12.38 -22.55 -27.85
C THR A 104 -11.45 -21.56 -27.18
N PHE A 105 -10.73 -20.76 -27.96
CA PHE A 105 -9.83 -19.73 -27.44
C PHE A 105 -10.60 -18.59 -26.77
N GLU A 106 -11.64 -18.06 -27.40
CA GLU A 106 -12.52 -17.04 -26.83
C GLU A 106 -13.15 -17.51 -25.52
N LYS A 107 -13.67 -18.74 -25.50
CA LYS A 107 -14.25 -19.34 -24.29
C LYS A 107 -13.22 -19.42 -23.15
N ASN A 108 -12.05 -19.99 -23.42
CA ASN A 108 -10.99 -20.11 -22.41
C ASN A 108 -10.49 -18.74 -21.92
N LEU A 109 -10.43 -17.74 -22.80
CA LEU A 109 -10.01 -16.40 -22.43
C LEU A 109 -11.07 -15.73 -21.55
N SER A 110 -12.36 -15.84 -21.91
CA SER A 110 -13.47 -15.31 -21.12
C SER A 110 -13.48 -15.93 -19.73
N GLU A 111 -13.37 -17.26 -19.64
CA GLU A 111 -13.35 -17.98 -18.35
C GLU A 111 -12.18 -17.54 -17.47
N LYS A 112 -10.97 -17.38 -18.03
CA LYS A 112 -9.81 -16.90 -17.27
C LYS A 112 -9.97 -15.46 -16.80
N VAL A 113 -10.53 -14.59 -17.65
CA VAL A 113 -10.78 -13.19 -17.30
C VAL A 113 -11.83 -13.12 -16.20
N GLU A 114 -12.94 -13.84 -16.33
CA GLU A 114 -14.01 -13.90 -15.33
C GLU A 114 -13.50 -14.44 -13.99
N ALA A 115 -12.70 -15.52 -14.00
CA ALA A 115 -12.11 -16.09 -12.80
C ALA A 115 -11.22 -15.05 -12.09
N LYS A 116 -10.38 -14.34 -12.84
CA LYS A 116 -9.47 -13.35 -12.28
C LYS A 116 -10.21 -12.11 -11.77
N VAL A 117 -11.24 -11.67 -12.48
CA VAL A 117 -12.13 -10.60 -12.01
C VAL A 117 -12.77 -11.00 -10.69
N ARG A 118 -13.40 -12.19 -10.61
CA ARG A 118 -14.00 -12.69 -9.36
C ARG A 118 -13.00 -12.76 -8.21
N GLU A 119 -11.80 -13.26 -8.46
CA GLU A 119 -10.74 -13.33 -7.44
C GLU A 119 -10.36 -11.94 -6.92
N THR A 120 -10.14 -10.98 -7.82
CA THR A 120 -9.79 -9.61 -7.41
C THR A 120 -10.94 -8.89 -6.71
N THR A 121 -12.18 -9.10 -7.15
CA THR A 121 -13.37 -8.55 -6.50
C THR A 121 -13.54 -9.14 -5.09
N GLY A 122 -13.29 -10.44 -4.90
CA GLY A 122 -13.32 -11.06 -3.57
C GLY A 122 -12.27 -10.47 -2.63
N LYS A 123 -11.02 -10.35 -3.08
CA LYS A 123 -9.93 -9.74 -2.28
C LYS A 123 -10.22 -8.29 -1.90
N LEU A 124 -10.80 -7.51 -2.81
CA LEU A 124 -11.22 -6.14 -2.54
C LEU A 124 -12.35 -6.09 -1.51
N GLN A 125 -13.29 -7.03 -1.57
CA GLN A 125 -14.37 -7.13 -0.59
C GLN A 125 -13.81 -7.45 0.80
N ASP A 126 -12.91 -8.42 0.93
CA ASP A 126 -12.29 -8.76 2.22
C ASP A 126 -11.52 -7.58 2.82
N GLN A 127 -10.82 -6.82 1.98
CA GLN A 127 -10.12 -5.60 2.41
C GLN A 127 -11.09 -4.51 2.85
N MET A 128 -12.20 -4.33 2.13
CA MET A 128 -13.26 -3.38 2.48
C MET A 128 -13.85 -3.72 3.84
N ASP A 129 -14.16 -4.99 4.09
CA ASP A 129 -14.74 -5.44 5.36
C ASP A 129 -13.75 -5.26 6.51
N SER A 130 -12.47 -5.58 6.30
CA SER A 130 -11.41 -5.32 7.30
C SER A 130 -11.29 -3.83 7.62
N LEU A 131 -11.29 -2.96 6.61
CA LEU A 131 -11.21 -1.51 6.81
C LEU A 131 -12.44 -0.96 7.52
N MET A 132 -13.63 -1.52 7.27
CA MET A 132 -14.85 -1.13 7.98
C MET A 132 -14.76 -1.46 9.47
N ILE A 133 -14.28 -2.65 9.82
CA ILE A 133 -14.07 -3.06 11.22
C ILE A 133 -13.05 -2.14 11.91
N ASP A 134 -11.93 -1.87 11.24
CA ASP A 134 -10.89 -0.98 11.79
C ASP A 134 -11.39 0.45 11.98
N ASN A 135 -12.23 0.95 11.07
CA ASN A 135 -12.82 2.29 11.20
C ASN A 135 -13.74 2.36 12.43
N GLU A 136 -14.56 1.34 12.67
CA GLU A 136 -15.42 1.30 13.86
C GLU A 136 -14.60 1.21 15.16
N ASN A 137 -13.57 0.36 15.18
CA ASN A 137 -12.64 0.27 16.30
C ASN A 137 -11.93 1.62 16.58
N LEU A 138 -11.50 2.33 15.55
CA LEU A 138 -10.89 3.65 15.69
C LEU A 138 -11.88 4.67 16.23
N ARG A 139 -13.12 4.68 15.75
CA ARG A 139 -14.18 5.56 16.27
C ARG A 139 -14.47 5.30 17.73
N GLU A 140 -14.52 4.04 18.15
CA GLU A 140 -14.73 3.67 19.55
C GLU A 140 -13.56 4.14 20.43
N ARG A 141 -12.31 3.95 19.97
CA ARG A 141 -11.13 4.44 20.68
C ARG A 141 -11.11 5.96 20.82
N VAL A 142 -11.52 6.69 19.78
CA VAL A 142 -11.65 8.16 19.84
C VAL A 142 -12.69 8.55 20.90
N ARG A 143 -13.89 7.96 20.88
CA ARG A 143 -14.92 8.22 21.90
C ARG A 143 -14.44 7.90 23.33
N ALA A 144 -13.70 6.82 23.50
CA ALA A 144 -13.12 6.47 24.81
C ALA A 144 -12.09 7.50 25.26
N LYS A 145 -11.28 8.02 24.35
CA LYS A 145 -10.30 9.07 24.64
C LYS A 145 -10.97 10.40 24.98
N ASP A 146 -12.02 10.79 24.26
CA ASP A 146 -12.78 12.01 24.55
C ASP A 146 -13.34 11.99 25.98
N LYS A 147 -13.94 10.87 26.40
CA LYS A 147 -14.40 10.68 27.80
C LYS A 147 -13.27 10.80 28.82
N THR A 148 -12.07 10.32 28.49
CA THR A 148 -10.93 10.46 29.41
C THR A 148 -10.41 11.90 29.48
N ILE A 149 -10.48 12.65 28.38
CA ILE A 149 -10.11 14.06 28.33
C ILE A 149 -11.06 14.87 29.19
N GLU A 150 -12.36 14.70 29.01
CA GLU A 150 -13.40 15.38 29.79
C GLU A 150 -13.20 15.15 31.31
N ARG A 151 -12.98 13.89 31.71
CA ARG A 151 -12.70 13.55 33.12
C ARG A 151 -11.42 14.22 33.64
N LEU A 152 -10.36 14.29 32.83
CA LEU A 152 -9.11 14.92 33.25
C LEU A 152 -9.25 16.44 33.36
N GLU A 153 -10.01 17.07 32.47
CA GLU A 153 -10.32 18.50 32.52
C GLU A 153 -11.08 18.85 33.81
N GLU A 154 -12.08 18.05 34.18
CA GLU A 154 -12.80 18.19 35.45
C GLU A 154 -11.84 18.07 36.66
N GLN A 155 -10.97 17.05 36.67
CA GLN A 155 -10.00 16.86 37.75
C GLN A 155 -8.99 18.00 37.87
N VAL A 156 -8.53 18.53 36.74
CA VAL A 156 -7.62 19.69 36.72
C VAL A 156 -8.33 20.92 37.27
N ASN A 157 -9.59 21.15 36.88
CA ASN A 157 -10.36 22.29 37.36
C ASN A 157 -10.62 22.20 38.88
N ASP A 158 -11.04 21.03 39.38
CA ASP A 158 -11.25 20.79 40.81
C ASP A 158 -9.95 21.00 41.62
N ASN A 159 -8.84 20.42 41.15
CA ASN A 159 -7.54 20.62 41.80
C ASN A 159 -7.10 22.08 41.80
N ASN A 160 -7.33 22.81 40.71
CA ASN A 160 -7.02 24.23 40.64
C ASN A 160 -7.85 25.04 41.65
N ASN A 161 -9.15 24.76 41.77
CA ASN A 161 -10.02 25.41 42.75
C ASN A 161 -9.56 25.13 44.18
N ARG A 162 -9.24 23.87 44.51
CA ARG A 162 -8.69 23.48 45.82
C ARG A 162 -7.37 24.17 46.11
N ALA A 163 -6.49 24.30 45.11
CA ALA A 163 -5.22 25.00 45.28
C ALA A 163 -5.45 26.50 45.59
N ILE A 164 -6.37 27.14 44.86
CA ILE A 164 -6.74 28.54 45.11
C ILE A 164 -7.32 28.71 46.53
N GLU A 165 -8.20 27.81 46.97
CA GLU A 165 -8.76 27.84 48.32
C GLU A 165 -7.69 27.61 49.39
N ALA A 166 -6.78 26.66 49.19
CA ALA A 166 -5.67 26.41 50.09
C ALA A 166 -4.76 27.64 50.24
N ILE A 167 -4.48 28.35 49.14
CA ILE A 167 -3.70 29.60 49.16
C ILE A 167 -4.45 30.68 49.94
N LYS A 168 -5.76 30.85 49.69
CA LYS A 168 -6.59 31.82 50.44
C LYS A 168 -6.58 31.53 51.93
N LEU A 169 -6.75 30.27 52.32
CA LEU A 169 -6.75 29.85 53.72
C LEU A 169 -5.36 30.01 54.36
N GLY A 170 -4.30 29.67 53.63
CA GLY A 170 -2.92 29.89 54.07
C GLY A 170 -2.64 31.37 54.36
N ASN A 171 -3.04 32.26 53.44
CA ASN A 171 -2.90 33.71 53.62
C ASN A 171 -3.74 34.23 54.79
N TYR A 172 -4.97 33.76 54.94
CA TYR A 172 -5.84 34.12 56.07
C TYR A 172 -5.19 33.72 57.40
N ASN A 173 -4.68 32.49 57.49
CA ASN A 173 -4.02 31.98 58.70
C ASN A 173 -2.73 32.75 59.03
N GLU A 174 -1.94 33.11 58.02
CA GLU A 174 -0.73 33.92 58.20
C GLU A 174 -1.08 35.31 58.75
N GLN A 175 -2.09 35.96 58.17
CA GLN A 175 -2.56 37.28 58.63
C GLN A 175 -3.12 37.20 60.05
N TYR A 176 -3.94 36.19 60.34
CA TYR A 176 -4.51 35.98 61.67
C TYR A 176 -3.43 35.76 62.74
N SER A 177 -2.44 34.91 62.43
CA SER A 177 -1.31 34.61 63.32
C SER A 177 -0.48 35.86 63.66
N ARG A 178 -0.39 36.82 62.72
CA ARG A 178 0.40 38.05 62.85
C ARG A 178 -0.40 39.27 63.29
N LYS A 179 -1.72 39.14 63.53
CA LYS A 179 -2.60 40.27 63.85
C LYS A 179 -2.12 41.13 65.03
N HIS A 180 -1.47 40.50 66.01
CA HIS A 180 -0.94 41.18 67.21
C HIS A 180 0.59 41.25 67.23
N ASN A 181 1.22 41.13 66.05
CA ASN A 181 2.65 41.25 65.92
C ASN A 181 2.99 42.66 65.41
N ILE A 182 3.80 43.37 66.18
CA ILE A 182 4.37 44.67 65.82
C ILE A 182 5.80 44.42 65.31
N ARG A 183 6.14 45.02 64.18
CA ARG A 183 7.49 44.92 63.59
C ARG A 183 8.21 46.24 63.71
N MET A 184 9.32 46.26 64.45
CA MET A 184 10.19 47.42 64.55
C MET A 184 11.30 47.31 63.51
N LEU A 185 11.31 48.27 62.58
CA LEU A 185 12.31 48.35 61.52
C LEU A 185 13.44 49.29 61.92
N ASN A 186 14.66 48.99 61.47
CA ASN A 186 15.85 49.81 61.71
C ASN A 186 16.14 50.10 63.20
N TYR A 187 15.73 49.20 64.10
CA TYR A 187 16.00 49.35 65.53
C TYR A 187 17.47 49.03 65.83
N PRO A 188 18.29 49.99 66.33
CA PRO A 188 19.74 49.80 66.48
C PRO A 188 20.10 48.53 67.28
N GLU A 189 21.11 47.80 66.83
CA GLU A 189 21.59 46.60 67.53
C GLU A 189 22.59 46.97 68.63
N ARG A 190 22.42 46.42 69.83
CA ARG A 190 23.35 46.58 70.94
C ARG A 190 23.75 45.23 71.53
N PRO A 191 25.02 45.05 71.95
CA PRO A 191 25.43 43.84 72.66
C PRO A 191 24.69 43.76 74.01
N ASN A 192 24.16 42.58 74.35
CA ASN A 192 23.39 42.31 75.57
C ASN A 192 22.14 43.19 75.77
N GLU A 193 21.42 43.48 74.69
CA GLU A 193 20.17 44.23 74.73
C GLU A 193 19.03 43.50 75.48
N VAL A 194 18.27 44.26 76.27
CA VAL A 194 17.03 43.78 76.90
C VAL A 194 15.85 44.40 76.15
N LEU A 195 15.50 43.77 75.03
CA LEU A 195 14.51 44.31 74.07
C LEU A 195 13.14 44.62 74.70
N ARG A 196 12.72 43.83 75.71
CA ARG A 196 11.40 43.98 76.35
C ARG A 196 11.26 45.32 77.06
N ASP A 197 12.22 45.68 77.91
CA ASP A 197 12.17 46.92 78.68
C ASP A 197 12.38 48.14 77.78
N GLU A 198 13.25 48.01 76.78
CA GLU A 198 13.49 49.06 75.78
C GLU A 198 12.23 49.36 74.96
N PHE A 199 11.48 48.33 74.57
CA PHE A 199 10.20 48.48 73.88
C PHE A 199 9.16 49.18 74.76
N VAL A 200 8.99 48.76 76.01
CA VAL A 200 8.03 49.39 76.96
C VAL A 200 8.36 50.86 77.17
N ASN A 201 9.64 51.18 77.38
CA ASN A 201 10.10 52.56 77.56
C ASN A 201 9.90 53.41 76.30
N MET A 202 10.15 52.85 75.12
CA MET A 202 9.89 53.52 73.84
C MET A 202 8.41 53.85 73.67
N VAL A 203 7.53 52.86 73.84
CA VAL A 203 6.08 53.05 73.66
C VAL A 203 5.53 54.08 74.65
N LYS A 204 5.98 54.04 75.91
CA LYS A 204 5.59 55.02 76.92
C LYS A 204 6.06 56.44 76.59
N LYS A 205 7.28 56.57 76.07
CA LYS A 205 7.89 57.88 75.75
C LYS A 205 7.31 58.49 74.46
N GLU A 206 7.22 57.70 73.40
CA GLU A 206 6.87 58.17 72.06
C GLU A 206 5.37 58.13 71.80
N LEU A 207 4.68 57.07 72.23
CA LEU A 207 3.26 56.87 71.97
C LEU A 207 2.37 57.24 73.17
N LYS A 208 2.97 57.53 74.34
CA LYS A 208 2.25 57.86 75.60
C LYS A 208 1.25 56.78 76.04
N VAL A 209 1.50 55.53 75.66
CA VAL A 209 0.70 54.36 76.06
C VAL A 209 1.44 53.63 77.17
N ASP A 210 0.76 53.34 78.27
CA ASP A 210 1.32 52.56 79.37
C ASP A 210 1.10 51.07 79.09
N ILE A 211 2.17 50.37 78.71
CA ILE A 211 2.19 48.92 78.46
C ILE A 211 3.01 48.26 79.55
N LYS A 212 2.50 47.16 80.12
CA LYS A 212 3.26 46.38 81.10
C LYS A 212 4.17 45.37 80.39
N PRO A 213 5.33 45.03 80.96
CA PRO A 213 6.18 43.97 80.42
C PRO A 213 5.46 42.62 80.22
N ASP A 214 4.43 42.35 81.04
CA ASP A 214 3.61 41.13 80.97
C ASP A 214 2.67 41.10 79.76
N ASP A 215 2.33 42.26 79.20
CA ASP A 215 1.52 42.37 77.98
C ASP A 215 2.31 41.95 76.73
N VAL A 216 3.64 41.89 76.83
CA VAL A 216 4.53 41.45 75.75
C VAL A 216 4.76 39.93 75.84
N GLN A 217 3.99 39.17 75.07
CA GLN A 217 4.09 37.71 75.04
C GLN A 217 5.47 37.24 74.58
N ALA A 218 5.99 37.81 73.49
CA ALA A 218 7.30 37.44 72.94
C ALA A 218 7.95 38.63 72.24
N ILE A 219 9.26 38.77 72.39
CA ILE A 219 10.04 39.78 71.68
C ILE A 219 11.40 39.21 71.33
N HIS A 220 11.78 39.29 70.05
CA HIS A 220 13.08 38.86 69.57
C HIS A 220 13.41 39.49 68.22
N ARG A 221 14.69 39.48 67.83
CA ARG A 221 15.12 39.85 66.48
C ARG A 221 14.84 38.71 65.51
N ILE A 222 14.36 39.07 64.33
CA ILE A 222 14.23 38.14 63.21
C ILE A 222 15.64 37.91 62.64
N PRO A 223 16.09 36.65 62.47
CA PRO A 223 17.38 36.37 61.86
C PRO A 223 17.46 36.99 60.46
N GLY A 224 18.61 37.57 60.13
CA GLY A 224 18.83 38.32 58.90
C GLY A 224 20.30 38.30 58.48
N LYS A 225 20.58 38.85 57.30
CA LYS A 225 21.92 38.92 56.71
C LYS A 225 22.87 39.75 57.58
N GLU A 226 24.13 39.33 57.66
CA GLU A 226 25.18 40.08 58.36
C GLU A 226 25.40 41.46 57.73
N GLY A 227 25.72 42.46 58.56
CA GLY A 227 25.87 43.85 58.13
C GLY A 227 24.58 44.64 57.96
N HIS A 228 23.41 44.02 58.12
CA HIS A 228 22.11 44.70 58.13
C HIS A 228 21.48 44.68 59.52
N ILE A 229 20.85 45.78 59.91
CA ILE A 229 20.09 45.88 61.15
C ILE A 229 18.90 44.91 61.08
N LYS A 230 18.89 43.90 61.94
CA LYS A 230 17.85 42.88 62.02
C LYS A 230 16.59 43.48 62.65
N PRO A 231 15.41 43.30 62.05
CA PRO A 231 14.18 43.83 62.61
C PRO A 231 13.77 43.08 63.88
N VAL A 232 13.10 43.78 64.79
CA VAL A 232 12.54 43.18 66.01
C VAL A 232 11.06 42.88 65.77
N ILE A 233 10.60 41.69 66.15
CA ILE A 233 9.18 41.34 66.19
C ILE A 233 8.71 41.27 67.64
N VAL A 234 7.60 41.94 67.92
CA VAL A 234 6.97 41.99 69.24
C VAL A 234 5.57 41.44 69.12
N LYS A 235 5.25 40.39 69.87
CA LYS A 235 3.90 39.85 69.98
C LYS A 235 3.27 40.35 71.26
N VAL A 236 2.18 41.09 71.13
CA VAL A 236 1.43 41.62 72.27
C VAL A 236 0.19 40.75 72.55
N LEU A 237 -0.13 40.58 73.82
CA LEU A 237 -1.42 40.08 74.25
C LEU A 237 -2.46 41.18 74.00
N ILE A 238 -3.67 40.79 73.62
CA ILE A 238 -4.77 41.73 73.46
C ILE A 238 -5.00 42.37 74.83
N LEU A 239 -4.74 43.67 74.94
CA LEU A 239 -5.29 44.51 75.99
C LEU A 239 -6.80 44.60 75.73
N THR A 240 -7.56 43.72 76.38
CA THR A 240 -9.01 43.94 76.60
C THR A 240 -9.22 44.99 77.66
#